data_AF-A0A1B6CIQ1-F1
#
_entry.id   AF-A0A1B6CIQ1-F1
#
_cell.length_a   1.000
_cell.length_b   1.000
_cell.length_c   1.000
_cell.angle_alpha   90.00
_cell.angle_beta   90.00
_cell.angle_gamma   90.00
#
_symmetry.space_group_name_H-M   'P 1'
#
loop_
_entity.id
_entity.type
_entity.pdbx_description
1 polymer ?
#
loop_
_entity_poly.entity_id
_entity_poly.type
_entity_poly.pdbx_seq_one_letter_code
_entity_poly.pdbx_strand_id
1 'polypeptide(L)'
;MEKFGIETLRAIKPILTDLGTYLNKAIPDTKLTIRKYADTKFEYLSYCLQVKEKDDEEYSYSAQQEPLYRVETGNYEYRLILRCRQDARNRFARLRSDVSVKLELLGNKHVQDVVWQLQKLVGGLAKFHSHTLQLLKDNALFPIEMDLSRSAFHYKSTSPVINVSIQYKLEFKLSVIKFKVIKN
;
A
#
# COMPACT_ATOMS: atom_id res chain seq x y z
N MET A 1 -28.38 17.05 -11.71
CA MET A 1 -27.43 15.94 -11.45
C MET A 1 -26.01 16.27 -11.91
N GLU A 2 -25.78 16.60 -13.18
CA GLU A 2 -24.44 16.84 -13.76
C GLU A 2 -23.61 17.93 -13.03
N LYS A 3 -24.23 19.08 -12.70
CA LYS A 3 -23.55 20.20 -12.01
C LYS A 3 -22.91 19.78 -10.66
N PHE A 4 -23.62 18.96 -9.87
CA PHE A 4 -23.12 18.45 -8.59
C PHE A 4 -21.99 17.41 -8.79
N GLY A 5 -22.06 16.63 -9.86
CA GLY A 5 -20.98 15.74 -10.27
C GLY A 5 -19.69 16.50 -10.58
N ILE A 6 -19.78 17.58 -11.35
CA ILE A 6 -18.62 18.43 -11.68
C ILE A 6 -18.02 19.08 -10.43
N GLU A 7 -18.85 19.56 -9.52
CA GLU A 7 -18.39 20.16 -8.25
C GLU A 7 -17.64 19.15 -7.37
N THR A 8 -18.17 17.93 -7.24
CA THR A 8 -17.52 16.86 -6.46
C THR A 8 -16.20 16.41 -7.09
N LEU A 9 -16.12 16.33 -8.42
CA LEU A 9 -14.86 16.04 -9.12
C LEU A 9 -13.80 17.12 -8.88
N ARG A 10 -14.19 18.40 -8.86
CA ARG A 10 -13.28 19.50 -8.51
C ARG A 10 -12.79 19.39 -7.06
N ALA A 11 -13.64 18.93 -6.14
CA ALA A 11 -13.26 18.70 -4.74
C ALA A 11 -12.33 17.49 -4.55
N ILE A 12 -12.43 16.47 -5.41
CA ILE A 12 -11.58 15.26 -5.35
C ILE A 12 -10.22 15.48 -6.02
N LYS A 13 -10.13 16.37 -7.03
CA LYS A 13 -8.88 16.61 -7.76
C LYS A 13 -7.66 16.94 -6.87
N PRO A 14 -7.76 17.79 -5.83
CA PRO A 14 -6.65 18.05 -4.90
C PRO A 14 -6.15 16.81 -4.17
N ILE A 15 -7.05 15.88 -3.80
CA ILE A 15 -6.68 14.62 -3.14
C ILE A 15 -5.73 13.81 -4.02
N LEU A 16 -6.03 13.73 -5.32
CA LEU A 16 -5.19 13.02 -6.28
C LEU A 16 -3.83 13.69 -6.45
N THR A 17 -3.77 15.03 -6.49
CA THR A 17 -2.50 15.75 -6.61
C THR A 17 -1.60 15.59 -5.39
N ASP A 18 -2.20 15.54 -4.19
CA ASP A 18 -1.47 15.35 -2.94
C ASP A 18 -0.91 13.92 -2.85
N LEU A 19 -1.72 12.92 -3.19
CA LEU A 19 -1.27 11.52 -3.27
C LEU A 19 -0.18 11.35 -4.33
N GLY A 20 -0.32 12.01 -5.48
CA GLY A 20 0.70 12.02 -6.53
C GLY A 20 2.01 12.65 -6.06
N THR A 21 1.95 13.68 -5.23
CA THR A 21 3.13 14.32 -4.63
C THR A 21 3.82 13.39 -3.63
N TYR A 22 3.05 12.70 -2.80
CA TYR A 22 3.59 11.71 -1.87
C TYR A 22 4.32 10.57 -2.61
N LEU A 23 3.68 10.00 -3.63
CA LEU A 23 4.22 8.88 -4.40
C LEU A 23 5.45 9.25 -5.22
N ASN A 24 5.41 10.39 -5.91
CA ASN A 24 6.43 10.75 -6.90
C ASN A 24 7.52 11.68 -6.36
N LYS A 25 7.36 12.26 -5.16
CA LYS A 25 8.38 13.13 -4.56
C LYS A 25 8.83 12.67 -3.17
N ALA A 26 7.91 12.48 -2.23
CA ALA A 26 8.27 12.19 -0.83
C ALA A 26 8.92 10.80 -0.64
N ILE A 27 8.35 9.76 -1.25
CA ILE A 27 8.91 8.40 -1.23
C ILE A 27 10.28 8.34 -1.91
N PRO A 28 10.48 8.84 -3.15
CA PRO A 28 11.79 8.77 -3.80
C PRO A 28 12.88 9.57 -3.09
N ASP A 29 12.58 10.71 -2.47
CA ASP A 29 13.56 11.45 -1.65
C ASP A 29 14.05 10.62 -0.44
N THR A 30 13.11 9.99 0.25
CA THR A 30 13.43 9.11 1.38
C THR A 30 14.25 7.90 0.92
N LYS A 31 13.87 7.30 -0.22
CA LYS A 31 14.61 6.18 -0.83
C LYS A 31 16.03 6.58 -1.21
N LEU A 32 16.25 7.79 -1.71
CA LEU A 32 17.58 8.32 -2.01
C LEU A 32 18.43 8.42 -0.74
N THR A 33 17.85 8.87 0.36
CA THR A 33 18.56 8.96 1.65
C THR A 33 18.91 7.56 2.18
N ILE A 34 18.00 6.59 2.06
CA ILE A 34 18.24 5.19 2.45
C ILE A 34 19.37 4.57 1.62
N ARG A 35 19.44 4.86 0.30
CA ARG A 35 20.54 4.40 -0.55
C ARG A 35 21.89 4.93 -0.07
N LYS A 36 22.01 6.24 0.18
CA LYS A 36 23.24 6.85 0.72
C LYS A 36 23.67 6.22 2.05
N TYR A 37 22.72 5.93 2.92
CA TYR A 37 22.96 5.20 4.17
C TYR A 37 23.47 3.78 3.92
N ALA A 38 22.87 3.05 2.98
CA ALA A 38 23.28 1.70 2.62
C ALA A 38 24.73 1.67 2.07
N ASP A 39 25.08 2.62 1.21
CA ASP A 39 26.43 2.75 0.66
C ASP A 39 27.46 3.04 1.77
N THR A 40 27.14 3.97 2.67
CA THR A 40 28.03 4.32 3.80
C THR A 40 28.14 3.18 4.81
N LYS A 41 27.06 2.42 5.03
CA LYS A 41 27.07 1.22 5.86
C LYS A 41 27.97 0.14 5.23
N PHE A 42 27.87 -0.07 3.92
CA PHE A 42 28.70 -1.04 3.21
C PHE A 42 30.18 -0.67 3.31
N GLU A 43 30.52 0.61 3.12
CA GLU A 43 31.87 1.13 3.31
C GLU A 43 32.40 0.91 4.74
N TYR A 44 31.61 1.22 5.76
CA TYR A 44 32.01 0.97 7.16
C TYR A 44 32.23 -0.52 7.45
N LEU A 45 31.33 -1.38 6.96
CA LEU A 45 31.43 -2.83 7.17
C LEU A 45 32.62 -3.44 6.40
N SER A 46 32.97 -2.93 5.22
CA SER A 46 34.15 -3.40 4.49
C SER A 46 35.44 -3.10 5.25
N TYR A 47 35.54 -1.94 5.92
CA TYR A 47 36.68 -1.66 6.82
C TYR A 47 36.68 -2.56 8.05
N CYS A 48 35.51 -2.89 8.62
CA CYS A 48 35.44 -3.82 9.76
C CYS A 48 35.94 -5.21 9.37
N LEU A 49 35.57 -5.67 8.17
CA LEU A 49 36.02 -6.95 7.64
C LEU A 49 37.53 -6.96 7.41
N GLN A 50 38.08 -5.92 6.76
CA GLN A 50 39.53 -5.81 6.53
C GLN A 50 40.35 -5.78 7.82
N VAL A 51 39.87 -5.13 8.88
CA VAL A 51 40.54 -5.15 10.18
C VAL A 51 40.51 -6.56 10.74
N LYS A 52 39.36 -7.23 10.71
CA LYS A 52 39.21 -8.59 11.20
C LYS A 52 40.12 -9.58 10.46
N GLU A 53 40.19 -9.48 9.13
CA GLU A 53 41.09 -10.32 8.32
C GLU A 53 42.56 -10.14 8.71
N LYS A 54 42.99 -8.90 9.00
CA LYS A 54 44.36 -8.62 9.45
C LYS A 54 44.63 -9.07 10.88
N ASP A 55 43.64 -8.97 11.77
CA ASP A 55 43.73 -9.48 13.14
C ASP A 55 43.80 -11.02 13.13
N ASP A 56 43.00 -11.68 12.29
CA ASP A 56 42.96 -13.14 12.12
C ASP A 56 44.30 -13.67 11.52
N GLU A 57 44.89 -12.93 10.58
CA GLU A 57 46.24 -13.21 10.06
C GLU A 57 47.30 -13.11 11.17
N GLU A 58 47.34 -12.00 11.92
CA GLU A 58 48.30 -11.82 13.03
C GLU A 58 48.17 -12.92 14.08
N TYR A 59 46.94 -13.31 14.42
CA TYR A 59 46.67 -14.42 15.33
C TYR A 59 47.24 -15.74 14.80
N SER A 60 47.08 -16.01 13.51
CA SER A 60 47.55 -17.25 12.87
C SER A 60 49.08 -17.37 12.89
N TYR A 61 49.80 -16.31 12.56
CA TYR A 61 51.28 -16.28 12.66
C TYR A 61 51.76 -16.35 14.11
N SER A 62 51.08 -15.67 15.03
CA SER A 62 51.39 -15.74 16.45
C SER A 62 51.24 -17.16 17.02
N ALA A 63 50.22 -17.91 16.57
CA ALA A 63 50.02 -19.30 16.96
C ALA A 63 51.13 -20.24 16.45
N GLN A 64 51.71 -19.93 15.28
CA GLN A 64 52.82 -20.67 14.69
C GLN A 64 54.20 -20.23 15.21
N GLN A 65 54.24 -19.19 16.06
CA GLN A 65 55.47 -18.53 16.54
C GLN A 65 56.34 -17.98 15.41
N GLU A 66 55.73 -17.61 14.29
CA GLU A 66 56.43 -17.04 13.13
C GLU A 66 56.33 -15.50 13.14
N PRO A 67 57.42 -14.79 12.82
CA PRO A 67 57.40 -13.33 12.71
C PRO A 67 56.66 -12.86 11.47
N LEU A 68 55.85 -11.80 11.61
CA LEU A 68 55.13 -11.19 10.50
C LEU A 68 55.80 -9.88 10.06
N TYR A 69 56.45 -9.91 8.90
CA TYR A 69 57.27 -8.79 8.39
C TYR A 69 56.57 -7.42 8.36
N ARG A 70 55.27 -7.39 8.00
CA ARG A 70 54.50 -6.13 7.98
C ARG A 70 54.38 -5.50 9.36
N VAL A 71 54.32 -6.31 10.42
CA VAL A 71 54.22 -5.85 11.81
C VAL A 71 55.57 -5.33 12.29
N GLU A 72 56.65 -6.04 11.97
CA GLU A 72 58.02 -5.65 12.32
C GLU A 72 58.44 -4.32 11.67
N THR A 73 57.99 -4.08 10.43
CA THR A 73 58.27 -2.84 9.69
C THR A 73 57.31 -1.70 10.06
N GLY A 74 56.46 -1.90 11.09
CA GLY A 74 55.63 -0.85 11.68
C GLY A 74 54.16 -0.85 11.26
N ASN A 75 53.64 -1.77 10.46
CA ASN A 75 52.20 -1.99 10.22
C ASN A 75 51.39 -0.75 9.75
N TYR A 76 51.92 0.01 8.80
CA TYR A 76 51.30 1.27 8.33
C TYR A 76 49.90 1.10 7.75
N GLU A 77 49.67 0.06 6.95
CA GLU A 77 48.37 -0.21 6.32
C GLU A 77 47.28 -0.46 7.35
N TYR A 78 47.56 -1.27 8.38
CA TYR A 78 46.62 -1.53 9.46
C TYR A 78 46.24 -0.24 10.19
N ARG A 79 47.23 0.61 10.52
CA ARG A 79 46.97 1.93 11.14
C ARG A 79 46.12 2.84 10.25
N LEU A 80 46.35 2.82 8.94
CA LEU A 80 45.56 3.60 7.98
C LEU A 80 44.11 3.09 7.95
N ILE A 81 43.90 1.78 7.85
CA ILE A 81 42.57 1.16 7.85
C ILE A 81 41.82 1.48 9.14
N LEU A 82 42.47 1.44 10.31
CA LEU A 82 41.85 1.82 11.58
C LEU A 82 41.32 3.27 11.58
N ARG A 83 42.08 4.21 11.00
CA ARG A 83 41.64 5.61 10.86
C ARG A 83 40.44 5.70 9.91
N CYS A 84 40.54 5.09 8.73
CA CYS A 84 39.44 5.06 7.76
C CYS A 84 38.17 4.42 8.35
N ARG A 85 38.30 3.36 9.15
CA ARG A 85 37.19 2.71 9.86
C ARG A 85 36.51 3.68 10.83
N GLN A 86 37.28 4.45 11.59
CA GLN A 86 36.74 5.41 12.55
C GLN A 86 35.99 6.56 11.84
N ASP A 87 36.56 7.06 10.74
CA ASP A 87 35.91 8.09 9.92
C ASP A 87 34.62 7.57 9.29
N ALA A 88 34.64 6.35 8.73
CA ALA A 88 33.46 5.69 8.19
C ALA A 88 32.39 5.42 9.26
N ARG A 89 32.79 5.01 10.46
CA ARG A 89 31.89 4.82 11.62
C ARG A 89 31.15 6.12 11.96
N ASN A 90 31.87 7.24 11.98
CA ASN A 90 31.29 8.55 12.27
C ASN A 90 30.27 8.96 11.19
N ARG A 91 30.59 8.76 9.90
CA ARG A 91 29.66 9.02 8.79
C ARG A 91 28.42 8.12 8.87
N PHE A 92 28.61 6.83 9.11
CA PHE A 92 27.55 5.83 9.25
C PHE A 92 26.61 6.17 10.42
N ALA A 93 27.15 6.54 11.58
CA ALA A 93 26.36 6.87 12.76
C ALA A 93 25.46 8.09 12.53
N ARG A 94 25.98 9.13 11.87
CA ARG A 94 25.22 10.34 11.49
C ARG A 94 24.07 9.99 10.54
N LEU A 95 24.36 9.27 9.44
CA LEU A 95 23.31 8.89 8.48
C LEU A 95 22.29 7.93 9.07
N ARG A 96 22.67 7.10 10.06
CA ARG A 96 21.74 6.22 10.76
C ARG A 96 20.67 7.01 11.53
N SER A 97 21.06 8.05 12.27
CA SER A 97 20.10 8.91 12.95
C SER A 97 19.23 9.66 11.94
N ASP A 98 19.83 10.18 10.86
CA ASP A 98 19.10 10.94 9.85
C ASP A 98 18.02 10.11 9.15
N VAL A 99 18.35 8.87 8.76
CA VAL A 99 17.38 7.95 8.15
C VAL A 99 16.26 7.59 9.12
N SER A 100 16.58 7.37 10.40
CA SER A 100 15.57 7.06 11.42
C SER A 100 14.55 8.18 11.55
N VAL A 101 15.02 9.43 11.68
CA VAL A 101 14.15 10.61 11.80
C VAL A 101 13.34 10.83 10.53
N LYS A 102 13.94 10.69 9.34
CA LYS A 102 13.20 10.84 8.07
C LYS A 102 12.09 9.80 7.91
N LEU A 103 12.33 8.55 8.28
CA LEU A 103 11.32 7.49 8.21
C LEU A 103 10.15 7.77 9.15
N GLU A 104 10.43 8.24 10.36
CA GLU A 104 9.40 8.61 11.33
C GLU A 104 8.56 9.80 10.85
N LEU A 105 9.20 10.85 10.34
CA LEU A 105 8.50 12.01 9.78
C LEU A 105 7.64 11.65 8.56
N LEU A 106 8.17 10.82 7.66
CA LEU A 106 7.42 10.36 6.49
C LEU A 106 6.20 9.53 6.90
N GLY A 107 6.36 8.62 7.86
CA GLY A 107 5.29 7.78 8.38
C GLY A 107 4.17 8.59 9.04
N ASN A 108 4.53 9.49 9.95
CA ASN A 108 3.57 10.35 10.66
C ASN A 108 2.78 11.23 9.68
N LYS A 109 3.47 11.86 8.72
CA LYS A 109 2.83 12.67 7.68
C LYS A 109 1.89 11.84 6.80
N HIS A 110 2.34 10.67 6.35
CA HIS A 110 1.54 9.79 5.51
C HIS A 110 0.21 9.40 6.16
N VAL A 111 0.25 9.00 7.44
CA VAL A 111 -0.95 8.59 8.17
C VAL A 111 -1.94 9.76 8.28
N GLN A 112 -1.45 10.95 8.64
CA GLN A 112 -2.29 12.15 8.76
C GLN A 112 -2.92 12.55 7.42
N ASP A 113 -2.10 12.60 6.36
CA ASP A 113 -2.55 13.00 5.03
C ASP A 113 -3.58 12.00 4.47
N VAL A 114 -3.36 10.69 4.61
CA VAL A 114 -4.30 9.66 4.14
C VAL A 114 -5.62 9.71 4.88
N VAL A 115 -5.60 9.83 6.21
CA VAL A 115 -6.84 9.93 7.01
C VAL A 115 -7.64 11.16 6.60
N TRP A 116 -6.98 12.31 6.46
CA TRP A 116 -7.63 13.54 6.04
C TRP A 116 -8.21 13.45 4.63
N GLN A 117 -7.45 12.89 3.68
CA GLN A 117 -7.88 12.66 2.31
C GLN A 117 -9.09 11.72 2.25
N LEU A 118 -9.09 10.64 3.01
CA LEU A 118 -10.19 9.67 3.05
C LEU A 118 -11.46 10.29 3.65
N GLN A 119 -11.31 11.06 4.74
CA GLN A 119 -12.43 11.80 5.34
C GLN A 119 -13.03 12.81 4.36
N LYS A 120 -12.19 13.53 3.60
CA LYS A 120 -12.64 14.49 2.57
C LYS A 120 -13.35 13.77 1.42
N LEU A 121 -12.84 12.63 0.98
CA LEU A 121 -13.46 11.82 -0.06
C LEU A 121 -14.84 11.32 0.36
N VAL A 122 -14.92 10.66 1.53
CA VAL A 122 -16.19 10.13 2.07
C VAL A 122 -17.18 11.25 2.34
N GLY A 123 -16.74 12.35 2.94
CA GLY A 123 -17.59 13.53 3.16
C GLY A 123 -18.10 14.17 1.86
N GLY A 124 -17.26 14.19 0.81
CA GLY A 124 -17.65 14.64 -0.52
C GLY A 124 -18.69 13.73 -1.17
N LEU A 125 -18.50 12.41 -1.10
CA LEU A 125 -19.43 11.41 -1.63
C LEU A 125 -20.77 11.40 -0.87
N ALA A 126 -20.74 11.51 0.45
CA ALA A 126 -21.95 11.60 1.28
C ALA A 126 -22.78 12.83 0.90
N LYS A 127 -22.14 14.00 0.73
CA LYS A 127 -22.80 15.23 0.27
C LYS A 127 -23.39 15.09 -1.13
N PHE A 128 -22.64 14.50 -2.06
CA PHE A 128 -23.11 14.24 -3.41
C PHE A 128 -24.36 13.35 -3.42
N HIS A 129 -24.34 12.28 -2.62
CA HIS A 129 -25.46 11.35 -2.52
C HIS A 129 -26.69 12.01 -1.87
N SER A 130 -26.50 12.79 -0.80
CA SER A 130 -27.61 13.52 -0.17
C SER A 130 -28.25 14.54 -1.11
N HIS A 131 -27.46 15.29 -1.89
CA HIS A 131 -27.97 16.26 -2.85
C HIS A 131 -28.69 15.58 -4.01
N THR A 132 -28.15 14.45 -4.49
CA THR A 132 -28.80 13.61 -5.51
C THR A 132 -30.16 13.10 -5.01
N LEU A 133 -30.22 12.59 -3.78
CA LEU A 133 -31.46 12.10 -3.19
C LEU A 133 -32.49 13.22 -3.00
N GLN A 134 -32.06 14.41 -2.58
CA GLN A 134 -32.95 15.59 -2.48
C GLN A 134 -33.53 15.96 -3.84
N LEU A 135 -32.69 16.10 -4.88
CA LEU A 135 -33.18 16.37 -6.23
C LEU A 135 -34.14 15.30 -6.75
N LEU A 136 -33.90 14.02 -6.42
CA LEU A 136 -34.77 12.93 -6.84
C LEU A 136 -36.13 12.98 -6.13
N LYS A 137 -36.14 13.39 -4.84
CA LYS A 137 -37.36 13.60 -4.06
C LYS A 137 -38.15 14.83 -4.52
N ASP A 138 -37.46 15.92 -4.83
CA ASP A 138 -38.06 17.16 -5.30
C ASP A 138 -38.63 17.02 -6.71
N ASN A 139 -37.98 16.22 -7.56
CA ASN A 139 -38.48 15.81 -8.87
C ASN A 139 -39.29 14.51 -8.80
N ALA A 140 -40.08 14.32 -7.73
CA ALA A 140 -41.19 13.38 -7.74
C ALA A 140 -42.25 13.86 -8.75
N LEU A 141 -41.89 13.88 -10.04
CA LEU A 141 -42.87 13.56 -11.08
C LEU A 141 -43.47 12.24 -10.60
N PHE A 142 -44.77 12.29 -10.33
CA PHE A 142 -45.62 11.20 -9.88
C PHE A 142 -45.26 9.84 -10.52
N PRO A 143 -45.73 8.70 -9.98
CA PRO A 143 -45.73 7.46 -10.72
C PRO A 143 -46.29 7.78 -12.10
N ILE A 144 -45.50 7.56 -13.16
CA ILE A 144 -46.09 7.50 -14.49
C ILE A 144 -47.05 6.33 -14.36
N GLU A 145 -48.33 6.63 -14.12
CA GLU A 145 -49.38 5.68 -14.36
C GLU A 145 -49.28 5.39 -15.84
N MET A 146 -48.54 4.34 -16.16
CA MET A 146 -48.64 3.67 -17.44
C MET A 146 -50.06 3.14 -17.47
N ASP A 147 -50.98 3.95 -17.99
CA ASP A 147 -52.33 3.51 -18.32
C ASP A 147 -52.19 2.55 -19.50
N LEU A 148 -51.87 1.31 -19.14
CA LEU A 148 -51.85 0.18 -20.04
C LEU A 148 -53.30 -0.05 -20.44
N SER A 149 -53.70 0.53 -21.57
CA SER A 149 -54.96 0.16 -22.22
C SER A 149 -55.07 -1.37 -22.23
N ARG A 150 -56.27 -1.93 -22.03
CA ARG A 150 -56.48 -3.39 -21.94
C ARG A 150 -55.93 -4.18 -23.16
N SER A 151 -55.61 -3.49 -24.25
CA SER A 151 -54.94 -4.01 -25.45
C SER A 151 -53.42 -4.10 -25.38
N ALA A 152 -52.75 -3.44 -24.42
CA ALA A 152 -51.29 -3.39 -24.32
C ALA A 152 -50.63 -4.76 -24.03
N PHE A 153 -51.41 -5.72 -23.49
CA PHE A 153 -50.98 -7.10 -23.25
C PHE A 153 -51.68 -8.13 -24.14
N HIS A 154 -52.19 -7.75 -25.32
CA HIS A 154 -52.62 -8.76 -26.30
C HIS A 154 -51.40 -9.46 -26.90
N TYR A 155 -50.76 -10.31 -26.10
CA TYR A 155 -49.95 -11.39 -26.62
C TYR A 155 -50.94 -12.27 -27.42
N LYS A 156 -50.77 -12.33 -28.74
CA LYS A 156 -51.43 -13.36 -29.54
C LYS A 156 -50.89 -14.71 -29.07
N SER A 157 -51.56 -15.29 -28.09
CA SER A 157 -51.38 -16.66 -27.65
C SER A 157 -51.79 -17.58 -28.80
N THR A 158 -50.90 -17.79 -29.76
CA THR A 158 -50.99 -18.92 -30.68
C THR A 158 -50.06 -20.01 -30.17
N SER A 159 -50.40 -20.63 -29.03
CA SER A 159 -50.03 -22.02 -28.73
C SER A 159 -50.84 -22.53 -27.54
N PRO A 160 -51.36 -23.77 -27.57
CA PRO A 160 -52.12 -24.35 -26.47
C PRO A 160 -51.24 -24.48 -25.22
N VAL A 161 -51.82 -24.10 -24.09
CA VAL A 161 -51.25 -24.19 -22.74
C VAL A 161 -50.94 -25.66 -22.41
N ILE A 162 -49.66 -26.02 -22.41
CA ILE A 162 -49.18 -27.21 -21.69
C ILE A 162 -48.87 -26.77 -20.26
N ASN A 163 -49.57 -27.41 -19.33
CA ASN A 163 -49.65 -27.07 -17.92
C ASN A 163 -48.35 -27.47 -17.19
N VAL A 164 -47.32 -26.61 -17.22
CA VAL A 164 -46.06 -26.81 -16.48
C VAL A 164 -46.20 -26.29 -15.04
N SER A 165 -47.19 -26.81 -14.31
CA SER A 165 -47.42 -26.50 -12.90
C SER A 165 -46.89 -27.57 -11.94
N ILE A 166 -46.32 -28.67 -12.47
CA ILE A 166 -45.94 -29.84 -11.65
C ILE A 166 -44.42 -29.99 -11.49
N GLN A 167 -43.59 -29.35 -12.31
CA GLN A 167 -42.13 -29.57 -12.28
C GLN A 167 -41.43 -28.93 -11.06
N TYR A 168 -41.77 -27.69 -10.69
CA TYR A 168 -41.01 -26.93 -9.68
C TYR A 168 -41.41 -27.22 -8.23
N LYS A 169 -42.54 -27.92 -8.01
CA LYS A 169 -42.99 -28.31 -6.66
C LYS A 169 -42.35 -29.62 -6.18
N LEU A 170 -41.82 -30.46 -7.09
CA LEU A 170 -41.07 -31.67 -6.75
C LEU A 170 -39.60 -31.38 -6.40
N GLU A 171 -38.93 -30.45 -7.10
CA GLU A 171 -37.52 -30.13 -6.80
C GLU A 171 -37.31 -29.49 -5.42
N PHE A 172 -38.25 -28.65 -4.97
CA PHE A 172 -38.13 -28.02 -3.65
C PHE A 172 -38.40 -29.01 -2.50
N LYS A 173 -39.23 -30.06 -2.72
CA LYS A 173 -39.44 -31.11 -1.72
C LYS A 173 -38.28 -32.11 -1.64
N LEU A 174 -37.59 -32.39 -2.75
CA LEU A 174 -36.44 -33.30 -2.77
C LEU A 174 -35.16 -32.69 -2.16
N SER A 175 -34.95 -31.37 -2.28
CA SER A 175 -33.80 -30.70 -1.64
C SER A 175 -33.94 -30.56 -0.12
N VAL A 176 -35.16 -30.41 0.40
CA VAL A 176 -35.41 -30.33 1.86
C VAL A 176 -35.24 -31.69 2.55
N ILE A 177 -35.50 -32.80 1.85
CA ILE A 177 -35.30 -34.15 2.39
C ILE A 177 -33.81 -34.53 2.43
N LYS A 178 -32.99 -34.07 1.47
CA LYS A 178 -31.53 -34.34 1.48
C LYS A 178 -30.76 -33.57 2.54
N PHE A 179 -31.22 -32.41 3.00
CA PHE A 179 -30.55 -31.64 4.06
C PHE A 179 -30.80 -32.14 5.48
N LYS A 180 -31.81 -33.01 5.70
CA LYS A 180 -32.11 -33.56 7.03
C LYS A 180 -31.40 -34.90 7.33
N VAL A 181 -30.66 -35.47 6.37
CA VAL A 181 -29.97 -36.77 6.49
C VAL A 181 -28.45 -36.62 6.71
N ILE A 182 -27.89 -35.40 6.74
CA ILE A 182 -26.43 -35.17 6.92
C ILE A 182 -26.12 -34.52 8.29
N LYS A 183 -27.05 -34.58 9.24
CA LYS A 183 -26.79 -34.30 10.66
C LYS A 183 -27.47 -35.35 11.54
N ASN A 184 -26.87 -36.53 11.54
CA ASN A 184 -26.80 -37.48 12.66
C ASN A 184 -25.68 -38.47 12.36
#